data_AF-A0A0N1GKI2-F1
#
_entry.id   AF-A0A0N1GKI2-F1
#
_cell.length_a   1.000
_cell.length_b   1.000
_cell.length_c   1.000
_cell.angle_alpha   90.00
_cell.angle_beta   90.00
_cell.angle_gamma   90.00
#
_symmetry.space_group_name_H-M   'P 1'
#
loop_
_entity.id
_entity.type
_entity.pdbx_description
1 polymer ?
#
loop_
_entity_poly.entity_id
_entity_poly.type
_entity_poly.pdbx_seq_one_letter_code
_entity_poly.pdbx_strand_id
1 'polypeptide(L)'
;MNAQENAQENAQENAQENAGETARENAPVHVSVNGERREFAAGTALDSVVRSLTPAPSGVAAALNETVVPRAQWPSTALRDGDRVEVLTAVQGG
;
A
#
# COMPACT_ATOMS: atom_id res chain seq x y z
N MET A 1 46.64 33.05 -1.83
CA MET A 1 46.00 31.72 -1.84
C MET A 1 44.92 31.70 -0.79
N ASN A 2 43.71 31.28 -1.15
CA ASN A 2 42.86 30.38 -0.35
C ASN A 2 41.62 30.09 -1.18
N ALA A 3 41.81 29.29 -2.23
CA ALA A 3 40.73 28.69 -3.02
C ALA A 3 40.25 27.36 -2.41
N GLN A 4 40.73 27.02 -1.20
CA GLN A 4 40.52 25.71 -0.57
C GLN A 4 39.45 25.71 0.53
N GLU A 5 38.88 26.87 0.91
CA GLU A 5 37.88 26.93 2.01
C GLU A 5 36.41 26.84 1.54
N ASN A 6 36.07 27.34 0.35
CA ASN A 6 34.66 27.37 -0.10
C ASN A 6 34.10 26.02 -0.58
N ALA A 7 34.90 24.96 -0.67
CA ALA A 7 34.46 23.67 -1.21
C ALA A 7 33.78 22.75 -0.15
N GLN A 8 33.96 23.04 1.13
CA GLN A 8 33.46 22.18 2.21
C GLN A 8 32.04 22.53 2.68
N GLU A 9 31.56 23.75 2.41
CA GLU A 9 30.25 24.22 2.86
C GLU A 9 29.09 23.74 1.95
N ASN A 10 29.31 23.64 0.63
CA ASN A 10 28.27 23.24 -0.34
C ASN A 10 27.89 21.74 -0.30
N ALA A 11 28.66 20.89 0.40
CA ALA A 11 28.40 19.45 0.43
C ALA A 11 27.29 19.06 1.42
N GLN A 12 26.96 19.92 2.39
CA GLN A 12 26.00 19.62 3.45
C GLN A 12 24.56 20.04 3.09
N GLU A 13 24.36 20.99 2.17
CA GLU A 13 23.02 21.42 1.74
C GLU A 13 22.34 20.41 0.78
N ASN A 14 23.09 19.81 -0.16
CA ASN A 14 22.51 18.92 -1.19
C ASN A 14 22.02 17.55 -0.68
N ALA A 15 22.44 17.13 0.52
CA ALA A 15 22.09 15.83 1.07
C ALA A 15 20.65 15.78 1.62
N GLN A 16 20.09 16.93 2.00
CA GLN A 16 18.77 16.99 2.63
C GLN A 16 17.63 17.07 1.59
N GLU A 17 17.92 17.47 0.35
CA GLU A 17 16.91 17.58 -0.73
C GLU A 17 16.62 16.23 -1.40
N ASN A 18 17.62 15.35 -1.55
CA ASN A 18 17.43 14.04 -2.20
C ASN A 18 16.65 13.02 -1.35
N ALA A 19 16.66 13.14 -0.02
CA ALA A 19 15.92 12.26 0.87
C ALA A 19 14.39 12.45 0.75
N GLY A 20 13.96 13.66 0.35
CA GLY A 20 12.57 14.03 0.23
C GLY A 20 11.88 13.53 -1.04
N GLU A 21 12.60 13.03 -2.05
CA GLU A 21 12.03 12.65 -3.35
C GLU A 21 11.68 11.15 -3.41
N THR A 22 12.55 10.29 -2.85
CA THR A 22 12.34 8.82 -2.80
C THR A 22 11.20 8.41 -1.86
N ALA A 23 10.92 9.22 -0.81
CA ALA A 23 9.85 8.95 0.14
C ALA A 23 8.44 9.22 -0.43
N ARG A 24 8.31 10.07 -1.46
CA ARG A 24 7.00 10.40 -2.07
C ARG A 24 6.46 9.26 -2.93
N GLU A 25 7.34 8.36 -3.38
CA GLU A 25 6.97 7.22 -4.24
C GLU A 25 6.35 6.05 -3.46
N ASN A 26 6.43 6.07 -2.13
CA ASN A 26 5.92 5.01 -1.26
C ASN A 26 4.98 5.53 -0.16
N ALA A 27 4.29 6.65 -0.44
CA ALA A 27 3.30 7.20 0.47
C ALA A 27 2.21 6.15 0.77
N PRO A 28 1.75 6.04 2.03
CA PRO A 28 0.70 5.09 2.36
C PRO A 28 -0.59 5.39 1.57
N VAL A 29 -1.34 4.33 1.27
CA VAL A 29 -2.62 4.39 0.57
C VAL A 29 -3.77 4.20 1.56
N HIS A 30 -4.83 4.98 1.40
CA HIS A 30 -6.04 4.90 2.21
C HIS A 30 -7.08 4.06 1.47
N VAL A 31 -7.45 2.92 2.05
CA VAL A 31 -8.37 1.96 1.45
C VAL A 31 -9.59 1.79 2.37
N SER A 32 -10.78 1.73 1.78
CA SER A 32 -12.00 1.40 2.52
C SER A 32 -12.16 -0.12 2.57
N VAL A 33 -12.00 -0.74 3.73
CA VAL A 33 -12.10 -2.20 3.91
C VAL A 33 -13.38 -2.52 4.68
N ASN A 34 -14.35 -3.19 4.04
CA ASN A 34 -15.66 -3.50 4.64
C ASN A 34 -16.34 -2.26 5.26
N GLY A 35 -16.18 -1.10 4.61
CA GLY A 35 -16.73 0.19 5.07
C GLY A 35 -15.86 0.96 6.06
N GLU A 36 -14.80 0.36 6.61
CA GLU A 36 -13.87 1.02 7.52
C GLU A 36 -12.65 1.56 6.76
N ARG A 37 -12.28 2.83 6.99
CA ARG A 37 -11.08 3.42 6.38
C ARG A 37 -9.83 2.88 7.10
N ARG A 38 -8.89 2.36 6.31
CA ARG A 38 -7.60 1.83 6.79
C ARG A 38 -6.45 2.35 5.94
N GLU A 39 -5.28 2.38 6.54
CA GLU A 39 -4.03 2.79 5.89
C GLU A 39 -3.17 1.55 5.61
N PHE A 40 -2.58 1.50 4.42
CA PHE A 40 -1.66 0.44 3.99
C PHE A 40 -0.42 1.04 3.34
N ALA A 41 0.71 0.33 3.37
CA ALA A 41 1.87 0.72 2.58
C ALA A 41 1.51 0.71 1.09
N ALA A 42 2.07 1.64 0.31
CA ALA A 42 1.93 1.62 -1.15
C ALA A 42 2.38 0.26 -1.72
N GLY A 43 1.65 -0.21 -2.73
CA GLY A 43 1.91 -1.51 -3.35
C GLY A 43 1.44 -2.72 -2.54
N THR A 44 0.80 -2.53 -1.37
CA THR A 44 0.18 -3.64 -0.63
C THR A 44 -0.79 -4.39 -1.53
N ALA A 45 -0.60 -5.71 -1.64
CA ALA A 45 -1.46 -6.57 -2.43
C ALA A 45 -2.76 -6.94 -1.70
N LEU A 46 -3.81 -7.23 -2.45
CA LEU A 46 -5.13 -7.58 -1.93
C LEU A 46 -5.09 -8.77 -0.95
N ASP A 47 -4.20 -9.74 -1.15
CA ASP A 47 -4.09 -10.89 -0.26
C ASP A 47 -3.63 -10.51 1.16
N SER A 48 -2.79 -9.48 1.28
CA SER A 48 -2.34 -8.96 2.58
C SER A 48 -3.50 -8.36 3.37
N VAL A 49 -4.43 -7.67 2.70
CA VAL A 49 -5.64 -7.15 3.33
C VAL A 49 -6.55 -8.27 3.79
N VAL A 50 -6.80 -9.28 2.95
CA VAL A 50 -7.62 -10.44 3.35
C VAL A 50 -7.03 -11.16 4.56
N ARG A 51 -5.71 -11.36 4.59
CA ARG A 51 -5.01 -11.98 5.74
C ARG A 51 -5.10 -11.16 7.02
N SER A 52 -5.18 -9.83 6.91
CA SER A 52 -5.37 -8.96 8.09
C SER A 52 -6.75 -9.12 8.73
N LEU A 53 -7.73 -9.62 7.99
CA LEU A 53 -9.11 -9.81 8.47
C LEU A 53 -9.37 -11.23 8.95
N THR A 54 -8.69 -12.23 8.38
CA THR A 54 -8.88 -13.62 8.76
C THR A 54 -7.62 -14.47 8.51
N PRO A 55 -7.23 -15.34 9.46
CA PRO A 55 -6.15 -16.30 9.25
C PRO A 55 -6.56 -17.46 8.33
N ALA A 56 -7.86 -17.66 8.10
CA ALA A 56 -8.41 -18.76 7.31
C ALA A 56 -9.15 -18.22 6.07
N PRO A 57 -8.44 -17.94 4.96
CA PRO A 57 -9.06 -17.38 3.77
C PRO A 57 -9.89 -18.40 2.96
N SER A 58 -10.04 -19.65 3.40
CA SER A 58 -10.91 -20.62 2.71
C SER A 58 -12.37 -20.19 2.82
N GLY A 59 -13.13 -20.29 1.73
CA GLY A 59 -14.52 -19.79 1.69
C GLY A 59 -14.65 -18.27 1.71
N VAL A 60 -13.55 -17.52 1.52
CA VAL A 60 -13.57 -16.05 1.43
C VAL A 60 -13.57 -15.62 -0.03
N ALA A 61 -14.44 -14.66 -0.36
CA ALA A 61 -14.41 -13.88 -1.58
C ALA A 61 -13.97 -12.44 -1.26
N ALA A 62 -13.21 -11.84 -2.17
CA ALA A 62 -12.81 -10.44 -2.08
C ALA A 62 -13.19 -9.71 -3.37
N ALA A 63 -13.77 -8.52 -3.22
CA ALA A 63 -14.05 -7.59 -4.30
C ALA A 63 -13.21 -6.32 -4.12
N LEU A 64 -12.67 -5.82 -5.23
CA LEU A 64 -11.99 -4.54 -5.32
C LEU A 64 -12.84 -3.64 -6.20
N ASN A 65 -13.26 -2.49 -5.66
CA ASN A 65 -14.13 -1.53 -6.37
C ASN A 65 -15.33 -2.24 -7.01
N GLU A 66 -16.10 -2.97 -6.19
CA GLU A 66 -17.32 -3.70 -6.58
C GLU A 66 -17.08 -4.89 -7.55
N THR A 67 -15.82 -5.15 -7.92
CA THR A 67 -15.46 -6.24 -8.83
C THR A 67 -14.81 -7.39 -8.06
N VAL A 68 -15.40 -8.57 -8.10
CA VAL A 68 -14.82 -9.77 -7.48
C VAL A 68 -13.49 -10.10 -8.14
N VAL A 69 -12.43 -10.17 -7.33
CA VAL A 69 -11.09 -10.54 -7.79
C VAL A 69 -10.89 -12.03 -7.57
N PRO A 70 -10.57 -12.83 -8.60
CA PRO A 70 -10.24 -14.24 -8.43
C PRO A 70 -9.07 -14.42 -7.47
N ARG A 71 -9.15 -15.41 -6.58
CA ARG A 71 -8.14 -15.65 -5.54
C ARG A 71 -6.71 -15.76 -6.06
N ALA A 72 -6.52 -16.37 -7.23
CA ALA A 72 -5.21 -16.51 -7.86
C ALA A 72 -4.56 -15.16 -8.23
N GLN A 73 -5.35 -14.10 -8.36
CA GLN A 73 -4.88 -12.76 -8.72
C GLN A 73 -4.56 -11.89 -7.49
N TRP A 74 -5.08 -12.23 -6.29
CA TRP A 74 -4.90 -11.40 -5.09
C TRP A 74 -3.45 -11.00 -4.79
N PRO A 75 -2.43 -11.89 -4.91
CA PRO A 75 -1.04 -11.52 -4.64
C PRO A 75 -0.44 -10.53 -5.65
N SER A 76 -1.08 -10.35 -6.82
CA SER A 76 -0.63 -9.44 -7.88
C SER A 76 -1.54 -8.23 -8.05
N THR A 77 -2.67 -8.19 -7.34
CA THR A 77 -3.58 -7.04 -7.32
C THR A 77 -3.12 -6.04 -6.27
N ALA A 78 -2.30 -5.07 -6.68
CA ALA A 78 -1.85 -3.98 -5.82
C ALA A 78 -2.99 -2.98 -5.55
N LEU A 79 -3.12 -2.58 -4.29
CA LEU A 79 -4.08 -1.55 -3.87
C LEU A 79 -3.55 -0.16 -4.19
N ARG A 80 -4.49 0.73 -4.47
CA ARG A 80 -4.27 2.15 -4.75
C ARG A 80 -5.01 2.99 -3.72
N ASP A 81 -4.58 4.24 -3.58
CA ASP A 81 -5.28 5.19 -2.72
C ASP A 81 -6.73 5.37 -3.19
N GLY A 82 -7.66 5.37 -2.24
CA GLY A 82 -9.09 5.47 -2.47
C GLY A 82 -9.80 4.17 -2.82
N ASP A 83 -9.09 3.05 -3.01
CA ASP A 83 -9.71 1.76 -3.34
C ASP A 83 -10.69 1.30 -2.25
N ARG A 84 -11.71 0.56 -2.68
CA ARG A 84 -12.67 -0.12 -1.81
C ARG A 84 -12.48 -1.62 -1.89
N VAL A 85 -12.22 -2.25 -0.76
CA VAL A 85 -12.12 -3.69 -0.61
C VAL A 85 -13.31 -4.20 0.21
N GLU A 86 -14.05 -5.14 -0.36
CA GLU A 86 -15.08 -5.90 0.37
C GLU A 86 -14.65 -7.35 0.48
N VAL A 87 -14.68 -7.89 1.70
CA VAL A 87 -14.31 -9.26 2.01
C VAL A 87 -15.51 -9.96 2.62
N LEU A 88 -16.01 -10.96 1.91
CA LEU A 88 -17.20 -11.72 2.25
C LEU A 88 -16.77 -13.15 2.57
N THR A 89 -17.26 -13.68 3.69
CA THR A 89 -17.12 -15.10 4.00
C THR A 89 -18.38 -15.81 3.53
N ALA A 90 -18.23 -16.87 2.74
CA ALA A 90 -19.35 -17.71 2.36
C ALA A 90 -20.01 -18.26 3.63
N VAL A 91 -21.27 -17.87 3.85
CA VAL A 91 -22.16 -18.63 4.72
C VAL A 91 -22.70 -19.77 3.85
N GLN A 92 -22.47 -21.03 4.25
CA GLN A 92 -23.19 -22.15 3.65
C GLN A 92 -24.68 -21.94 3.92
N GLY A 93 -25.41 -21.47 2.93
CA GLY A 93 -26.87 -21.58 2.91
C GLY A 93 -27.22 -23.05 2.72
N GLY A 94 -28.04 -23.59 3.62
CA GLY A 94 -28.66 -24.90 3.45
C GLY A 94 -29.73 -24.90 2.38
#